data_AF-A0A7V6HC58-F1
#
_entry.id   AF-A0A7V6HC58-F1
#
_cell.length_a   1.000
_cell.length_b   1.000
_cell.length_c   1.000
_cell.angle_alpha   90.00
_cell.angle_beta   90.00
_cell.angle_gamma   90.00
#
_symmetry.space_group_name_H-M   'P 1'
#
loop_
_entity.id
_entity.type
_entity.pdbx_description
1 polymer ?
#
loop_
_entity_poly.entity_id
_entity_poly.type
_entity_poly.pdbx_seq_one_letter_code
_entity_poly.pdbx_strand_id
1 'polypeptide(L)'
;MLPEFIAGLAVSLLLASLLFWFLQKRLRLNRNKANTIAPFYLLPVVITVLLILVTLVLVFPRILDLPHIIADNYEVVETDVSPGILVPTGIRVDGQHYFVPHRNLPKTGTKVRLYVTPNAGYVMKIDTIAEEATEDMAFSRRAKILVGPD
;
A
#
# COMPACT_ATOMS: atom_id res chain seq x y z
N MET A 1 5.94 -3.24 -8.58
CA MET A 1 4.73 -3.13 -7.74
C MET A 1 4.33 -4.50 -7.21
N LEU A 2 4.11 -5.50 -8.07
CA LEU A 2 3.82 -6.87 -7.64
C LEU A 2 4.91 -7.49 -6.74
N PRO A 3 6.23 -7.40 -7.05
CA PRO A 3 7.26 -7.97 -6.16
C PRO A 3 7.23 -7.39 -4.75
N GLU A 4 6.93 -6.10 -4.60
CA GLU A 4 6.86 -5.41 -3.32
C GLU A 4 5.63 -5.81 -2.50
N PHE A 5 4.51 -6.05 -3.18
CA PHE A 5 3.33 -6.65 -2.55
C PHE A 5 3.66 -8.06 -2.03
N ILE A 6 4.26 -8.92 -2.84
CA ILE A 6 4.63 -10.28 -2.46
C ILE A 6 5.65 -10.28 -1.32
N ALA A 7 6.65 -9.40 -1.37
CA ALA A 7 7.60 -9.22 -0.27
C ALA A 7 6.90 -8.76 1.02
N GLY A 8 5.98 -7.80 0.93
CA GLY A 8 5.18 -7.33 2.07
C GLY A 8 4.34 -8.45 2.69
N LEU A 9 3.67 -9.25 1.87
CA LEU A 9 2.92 -10.43 2.30
C LEU A 9 3.85 -11.44 2.98
N ALA A 10 4.96 -11.80 2.35
CA ALA A 10 5.93 -12.76 2.87
C ALA A 10 6.50 -12.32 4.24
N VAL A 11 6.90 -11.05 4.39
CA VAL A 11 7.39 -10.50 5.65
C VAL A 11 6.32 -10.54 6.73
N SER A 12 5.06 -10.22 6.41
CA SER A 12 3.97 -10.29 7.40
C SER A 12 3.63 -11.72 7.82
N LEU A 13 3.65 -12.68 6.89
CA LEU A 13 3.48 -14.09 7.20
C LEU A 13 4.63 -14.64 8.05
N LEU A 14 5.87 -14.23 7.74
CA LEU A 14 7.04 -14.59 8.53
C LEU A 14 6.92 -14.06 9.96
N LEU A 15 6.55 -12.78 10.12
CA LEU A 15 6.35 -12.17 11.43
C LEU A 15 5.25 -12.88 12.24
N ALA A 16 4.09 -13.15 11.62
CA ALA A 16 3.01 -13.88 12.27
C ALA A 16 3.44 -15.30 12.67
N SER A 17 4.19 -16.00 11.81
CA SER A 17 4.72 -17.34 12.07
C SER A 17 5.72 -17.34 13.23
N LEU A 18 6.60 -16.34 13.29
CA LEU A 18 7.55 -16.15 14.40
C LEU A 18 6.82 -15.90 15.72
N LEU A 19 5.83 -15.00 15.72
CA LEU A 19 5.01 -14.72 16.91
C LEU A 19 4.27 -15.98 17.39
N PHE A 20 3.69 -16.75 16.46
CA PHE A 20 3.05 -18.02 16.77
C PHE A 20 4.03 -19.03 17.37
N TRP A 21 5.22 -19.18 16.80
CA TRP A 21 6.26 -20.05 17.33
C TRP A 21 6.73 -19.62 18.74
N PHE A 22 6.89 -18.32 18.97
CA PHE A 22 7.21 -17.78 20.30
C PHE A 22 6.08 -18.05 21.31
N LEU A 23 4.83 -17.89 20.90
CA LEU A 23 3.66 -18.21 21.71
C LEU A 23 3.69 -19.68 22.14
N GLN A 24 3.90 -20.61 21.20
CA GLN A 24 4.01 -22.04 21.49
C GLN A 24 5.13 -22.34 22.49
N LYS A 25 6.32 -21.74 22.30
CA LYS A 25 7.44 -21.89 23.24
C LYS A 25 7.10 -21.41 24.64
N ARG A 26 6.46 -20.24 24.77
CA ARG A 26 6.11 -19.63 26.06
C ARG A 26 4.98 -20.37 26.76
N LEU A 27 3.95 -20.82 26.02
CA LEU A 27 2.91 -21.69 26.55
C LEU A 27 3.49 -22.99 27.11
N ARG A 28 4.44 -23.60 26.39
CA ARG A 28 5.12 -24.82 26.87
C ARG A 28 5.92 -24.59 28.15
N LEU A 29 6.64 -23.47 28.26
CA LEU A 29 7.38 -23.11 29.47
C LEU A 29 6.45 -22.86 30.67
N ASN A 30 5.35 -22.15 30.43
CA ASN A 30 4.35 -21.86 31.46
C ASN A 30 3.65 -23.14 31.95
N ARG A 31 3.28 -24.03 31.01
CA ARG A 31 2.68 -25.35 31.32
C ARG A 31 3.59 -26.22 32.18
N ASN A 32 4.90 -26.18 31.95
CA ASN A 32 5.87 -26.97 32.71
C ASN A 32 6.20 -26.35 34.09
N LYS A 33 5.52 -25.27 34.50
CA LYS A 33 5.80 -24.49 35.73
C LYS A 33 7.27 -24.06 35.86
N ALA A 34 8.02 -24.05 34.75
CA ALA A 34 9.42 -23.68 34.70
C ALA A 34 9.63 -22.16 34.75
N ASN A 35 8.54 -21.40 34.76
CA ASN A 35 8.57 -19.95 34.79
C ASN A 35 8.57 -19.48 36.24
N THR A 36 9.71 -19.04 36.74
CA THR A 36 9.85 -18.63 38.16
C THR A 36 9.55 -17.14 38.38
N ILE A 37 9.32 -16.37 37.31
CA ILE A 37 9.16 -14.91 37.36
C ILE A 37 7.69 -14.54 37.04
N ALA A 38 6.97 -14.03 38.05
CA ALA A 38 5.52 -13.77 38.01
C ALA A 38 5.00 -12.98 36.77
N PRO A 39 5.58 -11.85 36.35
CA PRO A 39 5.08 -11.11 35.17
C PRO A 39 5.20 -11.89 33.85
N PHE A 40 6.16 -12.82 33.73
CA PHE A 40 6.34 -13.59 32.51
C PHE A 40 5.22 -14.62 32.26
N TYR A 41 4.34 -14.85 33.23
CA TYR A 41 3.14 -15.67 33.05
C TYR A 41 2.11 -15.04 32.12
N LEU A 42 2.06 -13.70 32.04
CA LEU A 42 1.13 -12.96 31.16
C LEU A 42 1.67 -12.79 29.73
N LEU A 43 2.95 -13.08 29.51
CA LEU A 43 3.59 -12.89 28.22
C LEU A 43 2.95 -13.67 27.05
N PRO A 44 2.41 -14.91 27.23
CA PRO A 44 1.61 -15.55 26.20
C PRO A 44 0.39 -14.73 25.76
N VAL A 45 -0.31 -14.09 26.71
CA VAL A 45 -1.48 -13.25 26.40
C VAL A 45 -1.07 -12.05 25.57
N VAL A 46 0.02 -11.38 25.94
CA VAL A 46 0.58 -10.26 25.18
C VAL A 46 0.95 -10.69 23.75
N ILE A 47 1.63 -11.83 23.59
CA ILE A 47 1.97 -12.36 22.27
C ILE A 47 0.70 -12.68 21.46
N THR A 48 -0.33 -13.26 22.08
CA THR A 48 -1.61 -13.53 21.40
C THR A 48 -2.26 -12.26 20.89
N VAL A 49 -2.31 -11.20 21.70
CA VAL A 49 -2.86 -9.89 21.25
C VAL A 49 -2.04 -9.34 20.09
N LEU A 50 -0.71 -9.38 20.18
CA LEU A 50 0.16 -8.93 19.08
C LEU A 50 -0.02 -9.76 17.81
N LEU A 51 -0.16 -11.08 17.93
CA LEU A 51 -0.41 -11.97 16.80
C LEU A 51 -1.73 -11.62 16.11
N ILE A 52 -2.81 -11.43 16.88
CA ILE A 52 -4.12 -11.02 16.35
C ILE A 52 -4.00 -9.67 15.62
N LEU A 53 -3.34 -8.68 16.22
CA LEU A 53 -3.16 -7.36 15.60
C LEU A 53 -2.36 -7.46 14.29
N VAL A 54 -1.25 -8.18 14.28
CA VAL A 54 -0.45 -8.40 13.05
C VAL A 54 -1.28 -9.11 11.99
N THR A 55 -2.04 -10.14 12.37
CA THR A 55 -2.89 -10.86 11.42
C THR A 55 -3.97 -9.96 10.83
N LEU A 56 -4.70 -9.21 11.66
CA LEU A 56 -5.80 -8.37 11.21
C LEU A 56 -5.35 -7.15 10.40
N VAL A 57 -4.24 -6.51 10.78
CA VAL A 57 -3.80 -5.26 10.16
C VAL A 57 -2.89 -5.51 8.96
N LEU A 58 -2.10 -6.59 8.96
CA LEU A 58 -1.06 -6.80 7.94
C LEU A 58 -1.32 -8.00 7.04
N VAL A 59 -1.64 -9.16 7.61
CA VAL A 59 -1.73 -10.41 6.85
C VAL A 59 -3.06 -10.50 6.11
N PHE A 60 -4.16 -10.30 6.85
CA PHE A 60 -5.50 -10.53 6.34
C PHE A 60 -5.86 -9.60 5.16
N PRO A 61 -5.62 -8.28 5.20
CA PRO A 61 -5.90 -7.40 4.07
C PRO A 61 -5.12 -7.79 2.82
N ARG A 62 -3.84 -8.17 2.98
CA ARG A 62 -3.00 -8.61 1.85
C ARG A 62 -3.45 -9.95 1.27
N ILE A 63 -3.91 -10.89 2.09
CA ILE A 63 -4.47 -12.14 1.58
C ILE A 63 -5.76 -11.86 0.79
N LEU A 64 -6.63 -10.99 1.30
CA LEU A 64 -7.87 -10.60 0.62
C LEU A 64 -7.61 -9.87 -0.70
N ASP A 65 -6.45 -9.22 -0.86
CA ASP A 65 -6.07 -8.56 -2.10
C ASP A 65 -5.51 -9.52 -3.18
N LEU A 66 -5.17 -10.77 -2.85
CA LEU A 66 -4.64 -11.72 -3.84
C LEU A 66 -5.59 -11.96 -5.03
N PRO A 67 -6.91 -12.22 -4.83
CA PRO A 67 -7.84 -12.38 -5.94
C PRO A 67 -7.94 -11.13 -6.82
N HIS A 68 -7.88 -9.93 -6.21
CA HIS A 68 -7.92 -8.65 -6.92
C HIS A 68 -6.72 -8.49 -7.85
N ILE A 69 -5.53 -8.86 -7.37
CA ILE A 69 -4.30 -8.85 -8.17
C ILE A 69 -4.36 -9.87 -9.31
N ILE A 70 -4.84 -11.09 -9.03
CA ILE A 70 -4.93 -12.14 -10.05
C ILE A 70 -5.94 -11.78 -11.15
N ALA A 71 -7.03 -11.10 -10.78
CA ALA A 71 -8.08 -10.68 -11.70
C ALA A 71 -7.81 -9.30 -12.35
N ASP A 72 -6.69 -8.65 -12.05
CA ASP A 72 -6.39 -7.25 -12.42
C ASP A 72 -7.55 -6.27 -12.09
N ASN A 73 -8.24 -6.51 -10.98
CA ASN A 73 -9.36 -5.71 -10.51
C ASN A 73 -8.92 -4.81 -9.35
N TYR A 74 -8.60 -3.57 -9.69
CA TYR A 74 -8.07 -2.57 -8.76
C TYR A 74 -9.06 -1.42 -8.56
N GLU A 75 -9.03 -0.84 -7.37
CA GLU A 75 -9.66 0.45 -7.13
C GLU A 75 -8.83 1.54 -7.81
N VAL A 76 -9.49 2.53 -8.40
CA VAL A 76 -8.84 3.61 -9.14
C VAL A 76 -8.96 4.91 -8.36
N VAL A 77 -7.81 5.48 -7.99
CA VAL A 77 -7.73 6.73 -7.24
C VAL A 77 -7.00 7.77 -8.08
N GLU A 78 -7.66 8.87 -8.39
CA GLU A 78 -7.07 10.00 -9.10
C GLU A 78 -6.65 11.08 -8.12
N THR A 79 -5.42 11.58 -8.24
CA THR A 79 -4.91 12.64 -7.37
C THR A 79 -3.92 13.54 -8.10
N ASP A 80 -3.87 14.80 -7.68
CA ASP A 80 -2.79 15.72 -8.04
C ASP A 80 -1.62 15.56 -7.06
N VAL A 81 -0.41 15.34 -7.58
CA VAL A 81 0.75 15.06 -6.74
C VAL A 81 1.32 16.36 -6.19
N SER A 82 0.87 16.75 -5.00
CA SER A 82 1.46 17.87 -4.25
C SER A 82 2.60 17.41 -3.33
N PRO A 83 3.55 18.30 -2.95
CA PRO A 83 4.63 17.93 -2.03
C PRO A 83 4.14 17.41 -0.67
N GLY A 84 2.96 17.85 -0.23
CA GLY A 84 2.39 17.48 1.07
C GLY A 84 1.78 16.07 1.14
N ILE A 85 1.55 15.42 0.00
CA ILE A 85 0.96 14.07 -0.03
C ILE A 85 2.02 12.96 -0.16
N LEU A 86 3.25 13.31 -0.54
CA LEU A 86 4.34 12.33 -0.67
C LEU A 86 4.89 11.99 0.71
N VAL A 87 4.93 10.70 1.02
CA VAL A 87 5.56 10.17 2.24
C VAL A 87 6.62 9.13 1.87
N PRO A 88 7.60 8.84 2.74
CA PRO A 88 8.70 7.92 2.40
C PRO A 88 8.25 6.55 1.90
N THR A 89 7.09 6.08 2.35
CA THR A 89 6.52 4.77 2.04
C THR A 89 5.40 4.80 0.99
N GLY A 90 5.09 5.95 0.41
CA GLY A 90 3.96 6.06 -0.51
C GLY A 90 3.35 7.44 -0.70
N ILE A 91 2.04 7.46 -0.95
CA ILE A 91 1.25 8.65 -1.22
C ILE A 91 0.07 8.67 -0.26
N ARG A 92 -0.24 9.84 0.30
CA ARG A 92 -1.37 10.03 1.21
C ARG A 92 -2.45 10.90 0.56
N VAL A 93 -3.58 10.29 0.19
CA VAL A 93 -4.72 10.99 -0.45
C VAL A 93 -5.91 10.90 0.50
N ASP A 94 -6.57 12.02 0.78
CA ASP A 94 -7.75 12.11 1.67
C ASP A 94 -7.60 11.39 3.02
N GLY A 95 -6.40 11.46 3.59
CA GLY A 95 -6.04 10.83 4.87
C GLY A 95 -5.68 9.34 4.78
N GLN A 96 -6.00 8.66 3.69
CA GLN A 96 -5.63 7.28 3.37
C GLN A 96 -4.18 7.18 2.88
N HIS A 97 -3.46 6.15 3.29
CA HIS A 97 -2.07 5.92 2.90
C HIS A 97 -1.98 4.78 1.89
N TYR A 98 -1.44 5.07 0.70
CA TYR A 98 -1.23 4.11 -0.37
C TYR A 98 0.24 3.76 -0.49
N PHE A 99 0.57 2.47 -0.45
CA PHE A 99 1.95 1.99 -0.50
C PHE A 99 2.50 2.07 -1.93
N VAL A 100 3.46 2.96 -2.12
CA VAL A 100 4.22 3.11 -3.38
C VAL A 100 5.70 2.97 -3.03
N PRO A 101 6.45 2.06 -3.68
CA PRO A 101 7.90 2.00 -3.54
C PRO A 101 8.52 3.37 -3.88
N HIS A 102 9.47 3.84 -3.08
CA HIS A 102 10.08 5.17 -3.27
C HIS A 102 10.59 5.41 -4.70
N ARG A 103 11.13 4.37 -5.34
CA ARG A 103 11.61 4.38 -6.74
C ARG A 103 10.53 4.68 -7.80
N ASN A 104 9.26 4.49 -7.46
CA ASN A 104 8.11 4.64 -8.34
C ASN A 104 7.21 5.82 -7.92
N LEU A 105 7.68 6.69 -7.01
CA LEU A 105 6.90 7.86 -6.62
C LEU A 105 6.77 8.81 -7.83
N PRO A 106 5.55 9.28 -8.14
CA PRO A 106 5.34 10.24 -9.20
C PRO A 106 5.95 11.60 -8.83
N LYS A 107 6.28 12.39 -9.86
CA LYS A 107 6.82 13.73 -9.67
C LYS A 107 5.74 14.67 -9.13
N THR A 108 6.15 15.66 -8.34
CA THR A 108 5.25 16.72 -7.90
C THR A 108 4.74 17.52 -9.09
N GLY A 109 3.47 17.93 -9.06
CA GLY A 109 2.80 18.70 -10.11
C GLY A 109 2.23 17.86 -11.27
N THR A 110 2.20 16.53 -11.16
CA THR A 110 1.53 15.67 -12.15
C THR A 110 0.21 15.14 -11.59
N LYS A 111 -0.83 15.12 -12.44
CA LYS A 111 -2.05 14.35 -12.16
C LYS A 111 -1.80 12.89 -12.48
N VAL A 112 -2.10 12.02 -11.52
CA VAL A 112 -1.87 10.58 -11.66
C VAL A 112 -3.12 9.80 -11.29
N ARG A 113 -3.26 8.66 -11.96
CA ARG A 113 -4.25 7.63 -11.67
C ARG A 113 -3.54 6.43 -11.05
N LEU A 114 -3.85 6.14 -9.79
CA LEU A 114 -3.32 5.04 -9.01
C LEU A 114 -4.29 3.87 -9.09
N TYR A 115 -3.79 2.68 -9.44
CA TYR A 115 -4.54 1.44 -9.38
C TYR A 115 -4.14 0.73 -8.10
N VAL A 116 -5.03 0.66 -7.13
CA VAL A 116 -4.74 0.27 -5.76
C VAL A 116 -5.50 -0.99 -5.35
N THR A 117 -4.89 -1.81 -4.49
CA THR A 117 -5.58 -2.94 -3.90
C THR A 117 -6.57 -2.45 -2.83
N PRO A 118 -7.81 -2.98 -2.79
CA PRO A 118 -8.89 -2.39 -2.02
C PRO A 118 -8.72 -2.54 -0.49
N ASN A 119 -8.00 -3.57 -0.02
CA ASN A 119 -7.91 -3.82 1.42
C ASN A 119 -6.59 -3.29 2.02
N ALA A 120 -5.45 -3.60 1.40
CA ALA A 120 -4.13 -3.22 1.91
C ALA A 120 -3.59 -1.91 1.32
N GLY A 121 -4.26 -1.31 0.32
CA GLY A 121 -3.87 -0.03 -0.28
C GLY A 121 -2.54 -0.08 -1.03
N TYR A 122 -2.17 -1.21 -1.62
CA TYR A 122 -0.94 -1.32 -2.42
C TYR A 122 -1.18 -0.76 -3.81
N VAL A 123 -0.32 0.14 -4.26
CA VAL A 123 -0.39 0.64 -5.63
C VAL A 123 0.24 -0.39 -6.58
N MET A 124 -0.54 -0.86 -7.53
CA MET A 124 -0.17 -1.88 -8.51
C MET A 124 0.24 -1.28 -9.85
N LYS A 125 -0.34 -0.13 -10.21
CA LYS A 125 -0.01 0.63 -11.42
C LYS A 125 -0.21 2.13 -11.17
N ILE A 126 0.57 2.95 -11.87
CA ILE A 126 0.43 4.41 -11.87
C ILE A 126 0.41 4.85 -13.33
N ASP A 127 -0.67 5.51 -13.74
CA ASP A 127 -0.77 6.15 -15.05
C ASP A 127 -0.70 7.67 -14.85
N THR A 128 0.08 8.37 -15.68
CA THR A 128 0.10 9.84 -15.68
C THR A 128 -1.02 10.32 -16.60
N ILE A 129 -1.88 11.20 -16.09
CA ILE A 129 -2.91 11.84 -16.89
C ILE A 129 -2.20 13.02 -17.57
N ALA A 130 -1.78 12.82 -18.82
CA ALA A 130 -1.36 13.94 -19.64
C ALA A 130 -2.56 14.87 -19.83
N GLU A 131 -2.38 16.16 -19.57
CA GLU A 131 -3.33 17.17 -20.04
C GLU A 131 -3.32 17.16 -21.58
N GLU A 132 -4.17 16.34 -22.19
CA GLU A 132 -4.61 16.51 -23.58
C GLU A 132 -5.42 17.82 -23.66
N ALA A 133 -4.73 18.96 -23.56
CA ALA A 133 -5.35 20.28 -23.64
C ALA A 133 -4.50 21.31 -24.39
N THR A 134 -3.47 20.88 -25.13
CA THR A 134 -2.56 21.81 -25.83
C THR A 134 -2.32 21.55 -27.31
N GLU A 135 -2.94 20.54 -27.93
CA GLU A 135 -2.87 20.39 -29.40
C GLU A 135 -4.02 21.11 -30.13
N ASP A 136 -5.23 21.13 -29.57
CA ASP A 136 -6.38 21.82 -30.21
C ASP A 136 -6.23 23.36 -30.25
N MET A 137 -5.61 23.95 -29.23
CA MET A 137 -5.34 25.40 -29.23
C MET A 137 -4.19 25.81 -30.16
N ALA A 138 -3.26 24.90 -30.46
CA ALA A 138 -2.17 25.14 -31.42
C ALA A 138 -2.67 25.04 -32.87
N PHE A 139 -3.59 24.11 -33.15
CA PHE A 139 -4.21 23.97 -34.47
C PHE A 139 -5.14 25.15 -34.79
N SER A 140 -5.92 25.63 -33.81
CA SER A 140 -6.81 26.79 -33.98
C SER A 140 -6.06 28.11 -34.24
N ARG A 141 -4.90 28.34 -33.59
CA ARG A 141 -4.06 29.52 -33.89
C ARG A 141 -3.40 29.45 -35.25
N ARG A 142 -2.98 28.27 -35.72
CA ARG A 142 -2.42 28.11 -37.08
C ARG A 142 -3.48 28.32 -38.17
N ALA A 143 -4.71 27.83 -37.96
CA ALA A 143 -5.80 28.06 -38.90
C ALA A 143 -6.19 29.54 -39.01
N LYS A 144 -6.15 30.28 -37.90
CA LYS A 144 -6.47 31.73 -37.89
C LYS A 144 -5.38 32.63 -38.49
N ILE A 145 -4.14 32.15 -38.62
CA ILE A 145 -3.05 32.90 -39.28
C ILE A 145 -3.06 32.70 -40.81
N LEU A 146 -3.67 31.61 -41.31
CA LEU A 146 -3.78 31.32 -42.74
C LEU A 146 -5.01 31.94 -43.42
N VAL A 147 -5.97 32.45 -42.64
CA VAL A 147 -7.12 33.20 -43.14
C VAL A 147 -6.94 34.66 -42.72
N GLY A 148 -6.15 35.39 -43.50
CA GLY A 148 -6.06 36.84 -43.38
C GLY A 148 -7.41 37.50 -43.71
N PRO A 149 -7.71 38.68 -43.14
CA PRO A 149 -8.89 39.43 -43.52
C PRO A 149 -8.67 40.03 -44.92
N ASP A 150 -9.52 39.65 -45.87
CA ASP A 150 -9.79 40.41 -47.09
C ASP A 150 -10.48 41.75 -46.75
#